data_AF-A0A2D4F2V2-F1
#
_entry.id   AF-A0A2D4F2V2-F1
#
_cell.length_a   1.000
_cell.length_b   1.000
_cell.length_c   1.000
_cell.angle_alpha   90.00
_cell.angle_beta   90.00
_cell.angle_gamma   90.00
#
_symmetry.space_group_name_H-M   'P 1'
#
loop_
_entity.id
_entity.type
_entity.pdbx_description
1 polymer ?
#
loop_
_entity_poly.entity_id
_entity_poly.type
_entity_poly.pdbx_seq_one_letter_code
_entity_poly.pdbx_strand_id
1 'polypeptide(L)'
;VHGGERGRLPDIQFGESYRMRPPAPPLLIACLVMSLNSYSQQVPHCLPQHPGIENNSFVCNSSSLREFPSGFPSETKRITVQSTQISSLGAEALQGLPKLQGLYLTGNQLKTLPGGLFRNLHSLHSLDLSG
;
A
#
# COMPACT_ATOMS: atom_id res chain seq x y z
N VAL A 1 24.73 -32.04 -66.78
CA VAL A 1 24.98 -31.17 -65.60
C VAL A 1 25.20 -29.76 -66.14
N HIS A 2 24.36 -28.75 -66.03
CA HIS A 2 23.32 -28.26 -65.10
C HIS A 2 22.39 -27.38 -66.01
N GLY A 3 21.05 -27.48 -66.08
CA GLY A 3 20.05 -27.10 -65.07
C GLY A 3 20.28 -25.66 -64.57
N GLY A 4 19.48 -24.62 -64.76
CA GLY A 4 18.16 -24.40 -65.35
C GLY A 4 17.87 -22.89 -65.21
N GLU A 5 17.09 -22.35 -66.14
CA GLU A 5 16.75 -20.93 -66.27
C GLU A 5 15.89 -20.44 -65.09
N ARG A 6 16.27 -19.32 -64.45
CA ARG A 6 15.44 -18.65 -63.45
C ARG A 6 14.74 -17.44 -64.08
N GLY A 7 13.43 -17.55 -64.19
CA GLY A 7 12.53 -16.56 -64.76
C GLY A 7 12.22 -15.37 -63.85
N ARG A 8 11.94 -14.25 -64.55
CA ARG A 8 10.73 -13.40 -64.49
C ARG A 8 10.20 -12.96 -63.10
N LEU A 9 10.34 -11.66 -62.82
CA LEU A 9 9.49 -10.87 -61.89
C LEU A 9 8.06 -10.75 -62.45
N PRO A 10 7.03 -10.65 -61.58
CA PRO A 10 6.19 -9.45 -61.68
C PRO A 10 5.64 -8.92 -60.34
N ASP A 11 5.10 -7.73 -60.51
CA ASP A 11 4.58 -6.69 -59.61
C ASP A 11 3.23 -6.93 -58.86
N ILE A 12 3.08 -6.18 -57.76
CA ILE A 12 1.88 -5.52 -57.17
C ILE A 12 0.73 -6.40 -56.58
N GLN A 13 0.31 -6.10 -55.34
CA GLN A 13 -1.06 -5.61 -55.00
C GLN A 13 -1.19 -5.20 -53.50
N PHE A 14 -1.62 -3.96 -53.25
CA PHE A 14 -2.23 -3.50 -51.99
C PHE A 14 -3.59 -4.19 -51.80
N GLY A 15 -3.88 -4.70 -50.61
CA GLY A 15 -5.18 -5.30 -50.25
C GLY A 15 -5.47 -5.14 -48.75
N GLU A 16 -6.56 -4.46 -48.44
CA GLU A 16 -7.05 -4.08 -47.12
C GLU A 16 -7.66 -5.26 -46.32
N SER A 17 -7.85 -5.01 -45.01
CA SER A 17 -8.75 -5.73 -44.07
C SER A 17 -8.15 -6.87 -43.24
N TYR A 18 -7.43 -6.51 -42.18
CA TYR A 18 -7.48 -7.28 -40.93
C TYR A 18 -8.12 -6.42 -39.83
N ARG A 19 -9.40 -6.70 -39.57
CA ARG A 19 -10.13 -6.20 -38.40
C ARG A 19 -9.63 -6.99 -37.18
N MET A 20 -8.42 -6.69 -36.71
CA MET A 20 -7.88 -7.26 -35.48
C MET A 20 -8.59 -6.60 -34.30
N ARG A 21 -9.52 -7.34 -33.67
CA ARG A 21 -9.88 -7.09 -32.29
C ARG A 21 -8.57 -7.06 -31.48
N PRO A 22 -8.32 -6.05 -30.63
CA PRO A 22 -7.16 -6.11 -29.76
C PRO A 22 -7.30 -7.35 -28.87
N PRO A 23 -6.32 -8.27 -28.84
CA PRO A 23 -6.23 -9.19 -27.72
C PRO A 23 -6.03 -8.31 -26.49
N ALA A 24 -6.80 -8.53 -25.43
CA ALA A 24 -6.53 -7.89 -24.15
C ALA A 24 -5.22 -8.47 -23.59
N PRO A 25 -4.22 -7.62 -23.29
CA PRO A 25 -3.47 -7.81 -22.05
C PRO A 25 -3.39 -6.46 -21.30
N PRO A 26 -3.16 -6.39 -19.96
CA PRO A 26 -2.25 -7.29 -19.26
C PRO A 26 -2.52 -7.39 -17.73
N LEU A 27 -3.49 -8.21 -17.28
CA LEU A 27 -3.62 -8.43 -15.82
C LEU A 27 -2.40 -9.18 -15.25
N LEU A 28 -1.79 -10.06 -16.04
CA LEU A 28 -0.63 -10.86 -15.61
C LEU A 28 0.67 -10.05 -15.50
N ILE A 29 0.85 -8.99 -16.29
CA ILE A 29 2.05 -8.13 -16.19
C ILE A 29 1.93 -7.22 -14.96
N ALA A 30 0.74 -6.68 -14.68
CA ALA A 30 0.50 -5.86 -13.48
C ALA A 30 0.84 -6.62 -12.19
N CYS A 31 0.50 -7.91 -12.10
CA CYS A 31 0.85 -8.75 -10.95
C CYS A 31 2.36 -8.91 -10.76
N LEU A 32 3.13 -9.02 -11.85
CA LEU A 32 4.59 -9.16 -11.77
C LEU A 32 5.29 -7.86 -11.35
N VAL A 33 4.78 -6.69 -11.76
CA VAL A 33 5.28 -5.39 -11.28
C VAL A 33 4.98 -5.20 -9.78
N MET A 34 3.86 -5.71 -9.28
CA MET A 34 3.54 -5.69 -7.84
C MET A 34 4.47 -6.58 -7.00
N SER A 35 5.06 -7.63 -7.57
CA SER A 35 6.02 -8.50 -6.86
C SER A 35 7.48 -8.04 -6.91
N LEU A 36 7.86 -7.12 -7.82
CA LEU A 36 9.25 -6.66 -7.97
C LEU A 36 9.50 -5.24 -7.43
N ASN A 37 8.45 -4.51 -7.05
CA ASN A 37 8.60 -3.22 -6.37
C ASN A 37 8.78 -3.42 -4.85
N SER A 38 9.84 -4.12 -4.46
CA SER A 38 10.26 -4.31 -3.06
C SER A 38 11.13 -3.13 -2.59
N TYR A 39 10.53 -1.95 -2.40
CA TYR A 39 11.06 -0.78 -1.66
C TYR A 39 10.02 0.36 -1.85
N SER A 40 9.37 1.01 -0.88
CA SER A 40 9.60 1.23 0.55
C SER A 40 8.25 1.37 1.27
N GLN A 41 8.18 0.90 2.52
CA GLN A 41 7.26 1.30 3.59
C GLN A 41 6.11 2.29 3.28
N GLN A 42 5.04 1.83 2.64
CA GLN A 42 3.79 2.59 2.62
C GLN A 42 2.76 1.73 3.35
N VAL A 43 2.44 2.08 4.58
CA VAL A 43 1.16 1.71 5.15
C VAL A 43 0.14 2.48 4.31
N PRO A 44 -0.61 1.83 3.40
CA PRO A 44 -1.56 2.56 2.56
C PRO A 44 -2.48 3.33 3.51
N HIS A 45 -2.67 4.63 3.24
CA HIS A 45 -3.40 5.58 4.09
C HIS A 45 -2.65 6.28 5.23
N CYS A 46 -1.38 5.95 5.49
CA CYS A 46 -0.57 6.65 6.49
C CYS A 46 0.68 7.26 5.87
N LEU A 47 0.84 8.57 6.07
CA LEU A 47 2.01 9.32 5.62
C LEU A 47 3.03 9.43 6.76
N PRO A 48 4.32 9.19 6.51
CA PRO A 48 5.37 9.51 7.47
C PRO A 48 5.45 11.03 7.62
N GLN A 49 5.55 11.51 8.86
CA GLN A 49 5.75 12.93 9.14
C GLN A 49 7.22 13.28 8.86
N HIS A 50 7.47 13.93 7.72
CA HIS A 50 8.78 14.35 7.17
C HIS A 50 9.71 13.24 6.66
N PRO A 51 9.87 13.09 5.32
CA PRO A 51 10.81 12.14 4.71
C PRO A 51 12.30 12.56 4.80
N GLY A 52 12.74 13.19 5.90
CA GLY A 52 14.13 13.68 6.01
C GLY A 52 14.61 14.07 7.41
N ILE A 53 13.77 13.95 8.44
CA ILE A 53 14.16 14.11 9.84
C ILE A 53 13.56 12.92 10.58
N GLU A 54 14.37 12.26 11.41
CA GLU A 54 14.11 10.97 12.07
C GLU A 54 12.99 11.04 13.14
N ASN A 55 11.80 11.40 12.71
CA ASN A 55 10.60 11.39 13.54
C ASN A 55 9.77 10.23 13.04
N ASN A 56 10.06 9.02 13.56
CA ASN A 56 9.34 7.76 13.32
C ASN A 56 7.85 7.92 13.70
N SER A 57 7.12 8.69 12.90
CA SER A 57 5.82 9.24 13.19
C SER A 57 4.95 9.09 11.96
N PHE A 58 3.76 8.54 12.16
CA PHE A 58 2.85 8.19 11.08
C PHE A 58 1.52 8.89 11.30
N VAL A 59 1.03 9.58 10.28
CA VAL A 59 -0.27 10.24 10.27
C VAL A 59 -1.17 9.56 9.26
N CYS A 60 -2.29 9.03 9.73
CA CYS A 60 -3.30 8.37 8.94
C CYS A 60 -4.58 9.21 9.01
N ASN A 61 -5.04 9.74 7.88
CA ASN A 61 -6.20 10.63 7.81
C ASN A 61 -7.13 10.32 6.63
N SER A 62 -7.07 9.10 6.12
CA SER A 62 -7.90 8.70 4.99
C SER A 62 -9.32 8.37 5.44
N SER A 63 -10.30 9.03 4.84
CA SER A 63 -11.72 8.83 5.13
C SER A 63 -12.25 7.43 4.76
N SER A 64 -11.55 6.70 3.88
CA SER A 64 -11.86 5.32 3.53
C SER A 64 -11.30 4.29 4.52
N LEU A 65 -10.49 4.71 5.50
CA LEU A 65 -9.87 3.82 6.47
C LEU A 65 -10.91 3.38 7.52
N ARG A 66 -11.26 2.09 7.48
CA ARG A 66 -12.24 1.46 8.39
C ARG A 66 -11.61 0.60 9.46
N GLU A 67 -10.36 0.19 9.25
CA GLU A 67 -9.59 -0.66 10.14
C GLU A 67 -8.28 0.03 10.52
N PHE A 68 -7.77 -0.29 11.70
CA PHE A 68 -6.50 0.27 12.12
C PHE A 68 -5.35 -0.29 11.26
N PRO A 69 -4.47 0.56 10.72
CA PRO A 69 -3.37 0.11 9.89
C PRO A 69 -2.39 -0.76 10.67
N SER A 70 -1.78 -1.74 10.03
CA SER A 70 -0.74 -2.59 10.62
C SER A 70 0.57 -2.47 9.83
N GLY A 71 1.66 -3.05 10.36
CA GLY A 71 2.95 -3.06 9.69
C GLY A 71 3.82 -1.83 9.94
N PHE A 72 3.55 -1.07 11.01
CA PHE A 72 4.44 0.00 11.45
C PHE A 72 5.83 -0.56 11.83
N PRO A 73 6.92 0.12 11.49
CA PRO A 73 8.26 -0.28 11.93
C PRO A 73 8.38 -0.24 13.46
N SER A 74 9.19 -1.15 14.04
CA SER A 74 9.41 -1.25 15.50
C SER A 74 9.97 0.03 16.15
N GLU A 75 10.62 0.87 15.35
CA GLU A 75 11.17 2.17 15.74
C GLU A 75 10.12 3.28 15.81
N THR A 76 8.86 2.99 15.50
CA THR A 76 7.77 3.97 15.54
C THR A 76 7.59 4.55 16.93
N LYS A 77 7.65 5.89 17.02
CA LYS A 77 7.47 6.67 18.24
C LYS A 77 6.07 7.28 18.32
N ARG A 78 5.45 7.63 17.19
CA ARG A 78 4.15 8.30 17.19
C ARG A 78 3.23 7.79 16.10
N ILE A 79 1.99 7.50 16.46
CA ILE A 79 0.93 7.16 15.50
C ILE A 79 -0.23 8.10 15.75
N THR A 80 -0.66 8.79 14.71
CA THR A 80 -1.84 9.66 14.70
C THR A 80 -2.80 9.15 13.65
N VAL A 81 -3.97 8.68 14.07
CA VAL A 81 -5.07 8.31 13.18
C VAL A 81 -6.24 9.24 13.46
N GLN A 82 -6.56 10.10 12.49
CA GLN A 82 -7.52 11.18 12.67
C GLN A 82 -8.57 11.24 11.57
N SER A 83 -9.81 11.58 11.93
CA SER A 83 -10.89 11.80 10.96
C SER A 83 -11.13 10.60 10.03
N THR A 84 -11.07 9.38 10.59
CA THR A 84 -11.30 8.14 9.84
C THR A 84 -12.55 7.42 10.32
N GLN A 85 -12.88 6.29 9.70
CA GLN A 85 -14.06 5.48 10.04
C GLN A 85 -13.72 4.27 10.90
N ILE A 86 -12.57 4.28 11.58
CA ILE A 86 -12.17 3.18 12.47
C ILE A 86 -13.13 3.08 13.65
N SER A 87 -13.71 1.90 13.82
CA SER A 87 -14.68 1.60 14.89
C SER A 87 -14.18 0.58 15.91
N SER A 88 -13.10 -0.15 15.59
CA SER A 88 -12.47 -1.12 16.48
C SER A 88 -10.96 -1.23 16.20
N LEU A 89 -10.22 -1.72 17.19
CA LEU A 89 -8.82 -2.11 17.07
C LEU A 89 -8.68 -3.60 17.38
N GLY A 90 -7.81 -4.30 16.65
CA GLY A 90 -7.40 -5.65 17.00
C GLY A 90 -6.51 -5.65 18.25
N ALA A 91 -6.52 -6.74 19.03
CA ALA A 91 -5.69 -6.86 20.24
C ALA A 91 -4.18 -6.76 19.94
N GLU A 92 -3.77 -7.15 18.74
CA GLU A 92 -2.39 -7.17 18.26
C GLU A 92 -2.04 -5.94 17.40
N ALA A 93 -2.95 -4.97 17.27
CA ALA A 93 -2.77 -3.81 16.38
C ALA A 93 -1.52 -2.97 16.69
N LEU A 94 -1.09 -2.96 17.94
CA LEU A 94 0.09 -2.23 18.43
C LEU A 94 1.23 -3.16 18.84
N GLN A 95 1.12 -4.46 18.57
CA GLN A 95 2.15 -5.42 18.91
C GLN A 95 3.42 -5.14 18.10
N GLY A 96 4.58 -5.27 18.73
CA GLY A 96 5.88 -5.04 18.08
C GLY A 96 6.30 -3.56 18.01
N LEU A 97 5.61 -2.65 18.71
CA LEU A 97 5.95 -1.23 18.80
C LEU A 97 6.45 -0.81 20.20
N PRO A 98 7.56 -1.39 20.69
CA PRO A 98 8.04 -1.14 22.06
C PRO A 98 8.47 0.32 22.29
N LYS A 99 8.81 1.04 21.22
CA LYS A 99 9.25 2.44 21.23
C LYS A 99 8.10 3.45 21.05
N LEU A 100 6.85 2.97 20.95
CA LEU A 100 5.71 3.85 20.77
C LEU A 100 5.52 4.73 22.01
N GLN A 101 5.55 6.05 21.79
CA GLN A 101 5.48 7.09 22.81
C GLN A 101 4.12 7.79 22.82
N GLY A 102 3.57 8.03 21.62
CA GLY A 102 2.29 8.70 21.43
C GLY A 102 1.35 7.96 20.50
N LEU A 103 0.12 7.73 20.96
CA LEU A 103 -0.98 7.20 20.17
C LEU A 103 -2.16 8.17 20.20
N TYR A 104 -2.54 8.70 19.05
CA TYR A 104 -3.64 9.65 18.91
C TYR A 104 -4.66 9.05 17.95
N LEU A 105 -5.88 8.78 18.42
CA LEU A 105 -6.96 8.15 17.66
C LEU A 105 -8.17 9.09 17.58
N THR A 106 -7.93 10.35 17.24
CA THR A 106 -8.93 11.41 17.36
C THR A 106 -9.96 11.43 16.24
N GLY A 107 -11.22 11.80 16.53
CA GLY A 107 -12.25 11.91 15.50
C GLY A 107 -12.50 10.60 14.73
N ASN A 108 -12.40 9.47 15.43
CA ASN A 108 -12.74 8.13 14.93
C ASN A 108 -14.06 7.66 15.58
N GLN A 109 -14.53 6.48 15.21
CA GLN A 109 -15.78 5.88 15.71
C GLN A 109 -15.54 4.79 16.76
N LEU A 110 -14.42 4.88 17.48
CA LEU A 110 -14.01 3.89 18.48
C LEU A 110 -14.94 3.92 19.69
N LYS A 111 -15.61 2.78 19.96
CA LYS A 111 -16.49 2.62 21.13
C LYS A 111 -15.83 1.87 22.28
N THR A 112 -14.95 0.93 21.95
CA THR A 112 -14.30 0.04 22.91
C THR A 112 -12.88 -0.25 22.44
N LEU A 113 -12.01 -0.58 23.39
CA LEU A 113 -10.66 -1.05 23.12
C LEU A 113 -10.52 -2.49 23.61
N PRO A 114 -9.82 -3.36 22.86
CA PRO A 114 -9.56 -4.72 23.31
C PRO A 114 -8.69 -4.73 24.57
N GLY A 115 -9.00 -5.64 25.49
CA GLY A 115 -8.19 -5.85 26.68
C GLY A 115 -6.76 -6.23 26.31
N GLY A 116 -5.78 -5.60 26.96
CA GLY A 116 -4.36 -5.89 26.72
C GLY A 116 -3.74 -5.18 25.50
N LEU A 117 -4.47 -4.31 24.80
CA LEU A 117 -3.95 -3.53 23.66
C LEU A 117 -2.61 -2.82 23.96
N PHE A 118 -2.45 -2.35 25.20
CA PHE A 118 -1.28 -1.58 25.63
C PHE A 118 -0.24 -2.41 26.41
N ARG A 119 -0.40 -3.74 26.52
CA ARG A 119 0.39 -4.59 27.42
C ARG A 119 1.90 -4.54 27.19
N ASN A 120 2.32 -4.33 25.94
CA ASN A 120 3.73 -4.36 25.53
C ASN A 120 4.27 -2.97 25.11
N LEU A 121 3.56 -1.89 25.44
CA LEU A 121 3.91 -0.53 25.06
C LEU A 121 4.56 0.23 26.21
N HIS A 122 5.75 -0.23 26.61
CA HIS A 122 6.47 0.30 27.77
C HIS A 122 6.87 1.78 27.66
N SER A 123 7.00 2.31 26.43
CA SER A 123 7.39 3.71 26.19
C SER A 123 6.21 4.67 26.07
N LEU A 124 4.96 4.16 26.10
CA LEU A 124 3.77 4.94 25.81
C LEU A 124 3.44 5.86 26.98
N HIS A 125 3.38 7.17 26.70
CA HIS A 125 3.07 8.20 27.71
C HIS A 125 2.06 9.24 27.21
N SER A 126 1.72 9.23 25.92
CA SER A 126 0.66 10.07 25.36
C SER A 126 -0.38 9.20 24.68
N LEU A 127 -1.62 9.32 25.15
CA LEU A 127 -2.77 8.63 24.58
C LEU A 127 -3.92 9.63 24.45
N ASP A 128 -4.45 9.76 23.24
CA ASP A 128 -5.63 10.56 22.95
C ASP A 128 -6.66 9.71 22.19
N LEU A 129 -7.86 9.61 22.75
CA LEU A 129 -8.99 8.86 22.21
C LEU A 129 -10.22 9.77 22.01
N SER A 130 -10.02 11.10 21.99
CA SER A 130 -11.11 12.06 21.86
C SER A 130 -11.86 11.89 20.54
N GLY A 131 -13.18 12.00 20.57
CA GLY A 131 -14.08 11.82 19.44
C GLY A 131 -15.11 12.92 19.38
#